data_AF-A0A4Q0QTX9-F1
#
_entry.id   AF-A0A4Q0QTX9-F1
#
_cell.length_a   1.000
_cell.length_b   1.000
_cell.length_c   1.000
_cell.angle_alpha   90.00
_cell.angle_beta   90.00
_cell.angle_gamma   90.00
#
_symmetry.space_group_name_H-M   'P 1'
#
loop_
_entity.id
_entity.type
_entity.pdbx_description
1 polymer ?
#
loop_
_entity_poly.entity_id
_entity_poly.type
_entity_poly.pdbx_seq_one_letter_code
_entity_poly.pdbx_strand_id
1 'polypeptide(L)'
;MIIDGHQHFWDPARADYPWMEADELAPIRRAFGPGDLAPLLKANGIDASILVQCRSALEETEEFLRIADATPSVVGVVGWADLTDGALDETLHRLRASPGGDKLVGIRHQVHDESDPDWLLREDVQRGLTAVFARDLAYDLLVRTRELPSAIATAQAFPQARFVLDHAGKPPIADGGSDEWADRIKALAACGNVWCKISGLATEAAWGDWDAERLFPFVQHVATCFGEDRLIFGSDWPVCLLAGSYGEIKGALEACLMKLGPQVREKAFGVNAMAAYRLAVAS
;
A
#
# COMPACT_ATOMS: atom_id res chain seq x y z
N MET A 1 11.57 5.32 14.80
CA MET A 1 10.66 5.98 13.87
C MET A 1 9.48 5.06 13.64
N ILE A 2 8.27 5.55 13.88
CA ILE A 2 7.01 4.86 13.61
C ILE A 2 6.43 5.40 12.29
N ILE A 3 6.11 4.52 11.36
CA ILE A 3 5.72 4.83 9.99
C ILE A 3 4.33 4.29 9.70
N ASP A 4 3.46 5.14 9.19
CA ASP A 4 2.25 4.73 8.48
C ASP A 4 2.61 4.40 7.03
N GLY A 5 2.71 3.11 6.71
CA GLY A 5 3.16 2.64 5.40
C GLY A 5 2.14 2.78 4.27
N HIS A 6 0.93 3.30 4.52
CA HIS A 6 -0.09 3.45 3.48
C HIS A 6 -1.12 4.53 3.84
N GLN A 7 -1.06 5.66 3.16
CA GLN A 7 -2.11 6.69 3.20
C GLN A 7 -2.22 7.41 1.86
N HIS A 8 -3.28 8.20 1.71
CA HIS A 8 -3.67 8.87 0.49
C HIS A 8 -3.97 10.36 0.71
N PHE A 9 -3.81 11.16 -0.35
CA PHE A 9 -4.34 12.51 -0.43
C PHE A 9 -5.13 12.67 -1.72
N TRP A 10 -6.21 13.44 -1.67
CA TRP A 10 -6.99 13.75 -2.88
C TRP A 10 -7.82 15.01 -2.68
N ASP A 11 -8.27 15.57 -3.80
CA ASP A 11 -9.24 16.64 -3.83
C ASP A 11 -10.20 16.42 -5.03
N PRO A 12 -11.45 15.97 -4.80
CA PRO A 12 -12.41 15.72 -5.86
C PRO A 12 -12.85 16.99 -6.59
N ALA A 13 -12.52 18.19 -6.08
CA ALA A 13 -12.74 19.44 -6.81
C ALA A 13 -11.65 19.72 -7.86
N ARG A 14 -10.52 18.99 -7.82
CA ARG A 14 -9.35 19.21 -8.68
C ARG A 14 -9.06 18.06 -9.65
N ALA A 15 -9.59 16.88 -9.40
CA ALA A 15 -9.43 15.70 -10.24
C ALA A 15 -10.60 14.72 -10.07
N ASP A 16 -10.77 13.84 -11.04
CA ASP A 16 -11.79 12.79 -11.02
C ASP A 16 -11.28 11.54 -10.30
N TYR A 17 -12.15 10.94 -9.47
CA TYR A 17 -11.90 9.69 -8.74
C TYR A 17 -13.07 8.73 -9.00
N PRO A 18 -13.10 8.02 -10.15
CA PRO A 18 -14.24 7.19 -10.54
C PRO A 18 -14.62 6.11 -9.51
N TRP A 19 -13.65 5.64 -8.72
CA TRP A 19 -13.90 4.67 -7.66
C TRP A 19 -14.70 5.23 -6.47
N MET A 20 -14.87 6.56 -6.35
CA MET A 20 -15.61 7.22 -5.28
C MET A 20 -17.08 7.53 -5.63
N GLU A 21 -17.57 7.16 -6.81
CA GLU A 21 -18.92 7.54 -7.29
C GLU A 21 -20.07 6.90 -6.50
N ALA A 22 -19.84 5.73 -5.89
CA ALA A 22 -20.84 5.03 -5.10
C ALA A 22 -21.24 5.83 -3.84
N ASP A 23 -22.54 5.81 -3.48
CA ASP A 23 -23.11 6.65 -2.42
C ASP A 23 -22.51 6.34 -1.03
N GLU A 24 -22.19 5.07 -0.77
CA GLU A 24 -21.54 4.63 0.45
C GLU A 24 -20.16 5.27 0.67
N LEU A 25 -19.53 5.81 -0.38
CA LEU A 25 -18.23 6.49 -0.34
C LEU A 25 -18.36 8.01 -0.12
N ALA A 26 -19.58 8.53 0.00
CA ALA A 26 -19.83 9.95 0.26
C ALA A 26 -19.01 10.54 1.44
N PRO A 27 -18.78 9.84 2.58
CA PRO A 27 -18.00 10.39 3.70
C PRO A 27 -16.56 10.79 3.33
N ILE A 28 -15.99 10.15 2.31
CA ILE A 28 -14.62 10.36 1.86
C ILE A 28 -14.52 11.14 0.55
N ARG A 29 -15.66 11.50 -0.06
CA ARG A 29 -15.73 12.30 -1.29
C ARG A 29 -15.55 13.80 -0.99
N ARG A 30 -14.42 14.16 -0.40
CA ARG A 30 -13.99 15.53 -0.09
C ARG A 30 -12.47 15.64 -0.12
N ALA A 31 -11.95 16.86 -0.05
CA ALA A 31 -10.52 17.08 0.03
C ALA A 31 -9.91 16.52 1.33
N PHE A 32 -8.75 15.88 1.19
CA PHE A 32 -7.88 15.41 2.26
C PHE A 32 -6.43 15.69 1.89
N GLY A 33 -5.71 16.37 2.78
CA GLY A 33 -4.31 16.72 2.57
C GLY A 33 -3.45 16.67 3.83
N PRO A 34 -2.19 17.13 3.74
CA PRO A 34 -1.25 17.12 4.87
C PRO A 34 -1.78 17.79 6.14
N GLY A 35 -2.55 18.87 5.99
CA GLY A 35 -3.15 19.60 7.12
C GLY A 35 -4.18 18.79 7.90
N ASP A 36 -4.90 17.87 7.23
CA ASP A 36 -5.86 16.97 7.87
C ASP A 36 -5.17 15.80 8.56
N LEU A 37 -4.09 15.26 7.95
CA LEU A 37 -3.38 14.10 8.47
C LEU A 37 -2.44 14.45 9.64
N ALA A 38 -1.75 15.59 9.59
CA ALA A 38 -0.78 16.01 10.61
C ALA A 38 -1.28 15.91 12.08
N PRO A 39 -2.49 16.41 12.44
CA PRO A 39 -3.00 16.24 13.80
C PRO A 39 -3.27 14.77 14.16
N LEU A 40 -3.65 13.93 13.20
CA LEU A 40 -3.89 12.50 13.41
C LEU A 40 -2.57 11.76 13.68
N LEU A 41 -1.51 12.04 12.92
CA LEU A 41 -0.18 11.45 13.15
C LEU A 41 0.32 11.80 14.56
N LYS A 42 0.21 13.07 14.95
CA LYS A 42 0.61 13.54 16.29
C LYS A 42 -0.19 12.86 17.40
N ALA A 43 -1.51 12.77 17.26
CA ALA A 43 -2.39 12.16 18.26
C ALA A 43 -2.12 10.64 18.43
N ASN A 44 -1.60 9.99 17.39
CA ASN A 44 -1.38 8.55 17.35
C ASN A 44 0.09 8.12 17.49
N GLY A 45 1.01 9.08 17.69
CA GLY A 45 2.44 8.80 17.83
C GLY A 45 3.08 8.23 16.56
N ILE A 46 2.64 8.69 15.39
CA ILE A 46 3.23 8.34 14.10
C ILE A 46 4.21 9.44 13.69
N ASP A 47 5.45 9.06 13.38
CA ASP A 47 6.51 10.00 13.03
C ASP A 47 6.47 10.38 11.55
N ALA A 48 6.09 9.43 10.68
CA ALA A 48 6.14 9.58 9.23
C ALA A 48 5.10 8.74 8.50
N SER A 49 4.86 9.04 7.21
CA SER A 49 3.97 8.28 6.35
C SER A 49 4.52 8.07 4.94
N ILE A 50 3.98 7.05 4.26
CA ILE A 50 4.17 6.80 2.82
C ILE A 50 2.88 7.19 2.11
N LEU A 51 2.99 8.16 1.19
CA LEU A 51 1.89 8.64 0.36
C LEU A 51 1.75 7.76 -0.89
N VAL A 52 0.59 7.17 -1.11
CA VAL A 52 0.36 6.19 -2.18
C VAL A 52 -0.66 6.75 -3.17
N GLN A 53 -0.37 6.65 -4.48
CA GLN A 53 -1.24 7.11 -5.57
C GLN A 53 -2.69 6.61 -5.44
N CYS A 54 -3.68 7.38 -5.85
CA CYS A 54 -5.11 7.08 -5.77
C CYS A 54 -5.76 6.91 -7.15
N ARG A 55 -5.10 7.35 -8.23
CA ARG A 55 -5.61 7.27 -9.59
C ARG A 55 -4.50 6.96 -10.59
N SER A 56 -4.89 6.39 -11.73
CA SER A 56 -3.97 6.07 -12.83
C SER A 56 -3.62 7.30 -13.66
N ALA A 57 -2.88 8.24 -13.07
CA ALA A 57 -2.47 9.49 -13.71
C ALA A 57 -1.07 9.93 -13.29
N LEU A 58 -0.21 10.25 -14.26
CA LEU A 58 1.16 10.69 -14.00
C LEU A 58 1.20 12.02 -13.22
N GLU A 59 0.24 12.89 -13.48
CA GLU A 59 0.12 14.20 -12.82
C GLU A 59 -0.11 14.07 -11.31
N GLU A 60 -0.71 12.97 -10.85
CA GLU A 60 -0.86 12.71 -9.42
C GLU A 60 0.50 12.39 -8.78
N THR A 61 1.34 11.61 -9.44
CA THR A 61 2.71 11.36 -8.97
C THR A 61 3.49 12.66 -8.88
N GLU A 62 3.43 13.50 -9.90
CA GLU A 62 4.10 14.81 -9.90
C GLU A 62 3.57 15.73 -8.78
N GLU A 63 2.27 15.69 -8.48
CA GLU A 63 1.70 16.39 -7.33
C GLU A 63 2.18 15.83 -5.99
N PHE A 64 2.20 14.50 -5.85
CA PHE A 64 2.60 13.83 -4.61
C PHE A 64 4.07 14.06 -4.28
N LEU A 65 4.94 14.11 -5.28
CA LEU A 65 6.35 14.47 -5.08
C LEU A 65 6.50 15.92 -4.59
N ARG A 66 5.74 16.88 -5.15
CA ARG A 66 5.70 18.26 -4.63
C ARG A 66 5.17 18.34 -3.20
N ILE A 67 4.13 17.57 -2.87
CA ILE A 67 3.61 17.49 -1.49
C ILE A 67 4.68 16.93 -0.56
N ALA A 68 5.37 15.87 -0.97
CA ALA A 68 6.40 15.23 -0.16
C ALA A 68 7.62 16.16 0.04
N ASP A 69 8.02 16.93 -0.96
CA ASP A 69 9.05 17.97 -0.84
C ASP A 69 8.70 19.01 0.24
N ALA A 70 7.43 19.45 0.26
CA ALA A 70 6.94 20.46 1.20
C ALA A 70 6.53 19.89 2.58
N THR A 71 6.42 18.57 2.73
CA THR A 71 5.86 17.91 3.93
C THR A 71 6.86 16.91 4.52
N PRO A 72 7.65 17.29 5.53
CA PRO A 72 8.71 16.44 6.09
C PRO A 72 8.24 15.09 6.63
N SER A 73 7.00 14.99 7.13
CA SER A 73 6.44 13.72 7.62
C SER A 73 6.11 12.74 6.48
N VAL A 74 6.03 13.18 5.23
CA VAL A 74 5.93 12.26 4.08
C VAL A 74 7.34 11.87 3.68
N VAL A 75 7.71 10.62 3.96
CA VAL A 75 9.08 10.09 3.77
C VAL A 75 9.19 9.20 2.54
N GLY A 76 8.07 8.84 1.91
CA GLY A 76 8.03 8.08 0.68
C GLY A 76 6.76 8.37 -0.11
N VAL A 77 6.90 8.29 -1.43
CA VAL A 77 5.82 8.36 -2.41
C VAL A 77 5.83 7.06 -3.22
N VAL A 78 4.71 6.36 -3.21
CA VAL A 78 4.42 5.29 -4.17
C VAL A 78 3.53 5.89 -5.25
N GLY A 79 4.14 6.22 -6.39
CA GLY A 79 3.48 6.91 -7.49
C GLY A 79 2.78 5.96 -8.46
N TRP A 80 2.14 6.55 -9.46
CA TRP A 80 1.71 5.89 -10.68
C TRP A 80 2.56 6.34 -11.88
N ALA A 81 2.91 5.39 -12.74
CA ALA A 81 3.42 5.65 -14.08
C ALA A 81 2.95 4.49 -14.98
N ASP A 82 2.67 4.77 -16.24
CA ASP A 82 2.15 3.76 -17.17
C ASP A 82 3.19 2.67 -17.44
N LEU A 83 2.97 1.47 -16.90
CA LEU A 83 3.86 0.32 -17.11
C LEU A 83 3.90 -0.14 -18.56
N THR A 84 2.89 0.19 -19.35
CA THR A 84 2.80 -0.23 -20.77
C THR A 84 3.53 0.72 -21.70
N ASP A 85 3.88 1.92 -21.24
CA ASP A 85 4.56 2.94 -22.04
C ASP A 85 6.02 2.53 -22.34
N GLY A 86 6.40 2.60 -23.62
CA GLY A 86 7.77 2.38 -24.07
C GLY A 86 8.77 3.41 -23.55
N ALA A 87 8.30 4.60 -23.16
CA ALA A 87 9.11 5.70 -22.61
C ALA A 87 9.13 5.73 -21.07
N LEU A 88 8.64 4.69 -20.39
CA LEU A 88 8.57 4.65 -18.92
C LEU A 88 9.92 4.94 -18.25
N ASP A 89 11.01 4.43 -18.82
CA ASP A 89 12.38 4.65 -18.32
C ASP A 89 12.70 6.16 -18.19
N GLU A 90 12.42 6.93 -19.24
CA GLU A 90 12.62 8.38 -19.28
C GLU A 90 11.67 9.11 -18.31
N THR A 91 10.42 8.66 -18.23
CA THR A 91 9.43 9.19 -17.29
C THR A 91 9.88 9.02 -15.83
N LEU A 92 10.32 7.82 -15.44
CA LEU A 92 10.82 7.57 -14.09
C LEU A 92 12.11 8.36 -13.79
N HIS A 93 12.98 8.56 -14.78
CA HIS A 93 14.16 9.41 -14.64
C HIS A 93 13.77 10.87 -14.33
N ARG A 94 12.82 11.43 -15.08
CA ARG A 94 12.30 12.79 -14.88
C ARG A 94 11.65 12.97 -13.50
N LEU A 95 10.84 12.00 -13.06
CA LEU A 95 10.22 12.04 -11.74
C LEU A 95 11.29 12.08 -10.62
N ARG A 96 12.32 11.23 -10.70
CA ARG A 96 13.41 11.22 -9.70
C ARG A 96 14.26 12.48 -9.69
N ALA A 97 14.30 13.22 -10.79
CA ALA A 97 15.02 14.49 -10.90
C ALA A 97 14.19 15.71 -10.45
N SER A 98 12.88 15.57 -10.25
CA SER A 98 12.01 16.65 -9.78
C SER A 98 12.11 16.87 -8.26
N PRO A 99 11.66 18.03 -7.72
CA PRO A 99 11.55 18.23 -6.27
C PRO A 99 10.74 17.13 -5.59
N GLY A 100 11.25 16.59 -4.49
CA GLY A 100 10.71 15.40 -3.82
C GLY A 100 10.95 14.07 -4.54
N GLY A 101 11.62 14.06 -5.70
CA GLY A 101 11.92 12.86 -6.49
C GLY A 101 12.82 11.83 -5.81
N ASP A 102 13.60 12.26 -4.81
CA ASP A 102 14.35 11.41 -3.89
C ASP A 102 13.44 10.58 -2.97
N LYS A 103 12.19 11.02 -2.79
CA LYS A 103 11.15 10.31 -2.04
C LYS A 103 10.28 9.41 -2.93
N LEU A 104 10.51 9.34 -4.24
CA LEU A 104 9.87 8.32 -5.07
C LEU A 104 10.48 6.95 -4.71
N VAL A 105 9.70 6.10 -4.05
CA VAL A 105 10.17 4.82 -3.48
C VAL A 105 9.51 3.60 -4.10
N GLY A 106 8.41 3.80 -4.83
CA GLY A 106 7.72 2.71 -5.52
C GLY A 106 6.75 3.20 -6.59
N ILE A 107 6.26 2.24 -7.36
CA ILE A 107 5.18 2.42 -8.33
C ILE A 107 4.03 1.46 -8.00
N ARG A 108 2.79 1.89 -8.22
CA ARG A 108 1.58 1.09 -8.05
C ARG A 108 0.65 1.25 -9.22
N HIS A 109 0.02 0.16 -9.65
CA HIS A 109 -1.12 0.16 -10.57
C HIS A 109 -2.33 -0.51 -9.91
N GLN A 110 -3.55 -0.03 -10.18
CA GLN A 110 -4.80 -0.65 -9.70
C GLN A 110 -5.13 -1.94 -10.47
N VAL A 111 -4.30 -2.98 -10.35
CA VAL A 111 -4.47 -4.25 -11.09
C VAL A 111 -5.83 -4.90 -10.81
N HIS A 112 -6.38 -4.72 -9.61
CA HIS A 112 -7.70 -5.25 -9.27
C HIS A 112 -8.87 -4.65 -10.09
N ASP A 113 -8.68 -3.52 -10.78
CA ASP A 113 -9.69 -2.86 -11.61
C ASP A 113 -9.53 -3.25 -13.10
N GLU A 114 -8.45 -3.96 -13.43
CA GLU A 114 -8.22 -4.47 -14.78
C GLU A 114 -9.17 -5.63 -15.09
N SER A 115 -9.69 -5.61 -16.32
CA SER A 115 -10.60 -6.67 -16.78
C SER A 115 -9.91 -8.04 -16.83
N ASP A 116 -8.62 -8.05 -17.21
CA ASP A 116 -7.78 -9.24 -17.32
C ASP A 116 -7.12 -9.56 -15.96
N PRO A 117 -7.40 -10.72 -15.34
CA PRO A 117 -6.74 -11.10 -14.08
C PRO A 117 -5.24 -11.34 -14.24
N ASP A 118 -4.79 -11.59 -15.48
CA ASP A 118 -3.41 -11.87 -15.84
C ASP A 118 -2.70 -10.62 -16.39
N TRP A 119 -3.25 -9.41 -16.20
CA TRP A 119 -2.69 -8.15 -16.69
C TRP A 119 -1.20 -7.98 -16.35
N LEU A 120 -0.78 -8.39 -15.14
CA LEU A 120 0.61 -8.34 -14.71
C LEU A 120 1.54 -9.15 -15.62
N LEU A 121 1.06 -10.23 -16.23
CA LEU A 121 1.86 -11.14 -17.07
C LEU A 121 2.03 -10.65 -18.51
N ARG A 122 1.36 -9.55 -18.90
CA ARG A 122 1.53 -8.98 -20.23
C ARG A 122 2.97 -8.56 -20.46
N GLU A 123 3.46 -8.76 -21.68
CA GLU A 123 4.86 -8.48 -22.04
C GLU A 123 5.24 -7.00 -21.85
N ASP A 124 4.33 -6.09 -22.19
CA ASP A 124 4.53 -4.65 -22.01
C ASP A 124 4.62 -4.26 -20.54
N VAL A 125 3.76 -4.83 -19.69
CA VAL A 125 3.79 -4.64 -18.24
C VAL A 125 5.08 -5.20 -17.62
N GLN A 126 5.51 -6.40 -18.01
CA GLN A 126 6.76 -7.00 -17.53
C GLN A 126 8.00 -6.18 -17.93
N ARG A 127 7.98 -5.59 -19.14
CA ARG A 127 9.00 -4.61 -19.58
C ARG A 127 8.98 -3.37 -18.69
N GLY A 128 7.80 -2.83 -18.39
CA GLY A 128 7.64 -1.68 -17.50
C GLY A 128 8.20 -1.95 -16.10
N LEU A 129 7.86 -3.10 -15.52
CA LEU A 129 8.38 -3.55 -14.22
C LEU A 129 9.91 -3.67 -14.22
N THR A 130 10.50 -4.14 -15.32
CA THR A 130 11.97 -4.15 -15.47
C THR A 130 12.56 -2.74 -15.32
N ALA A 131 11.94 -1.72 -15.93
CA ALA A 131 12.39 -0.33 -15.81
C ALA A 131 12.20 0.26 -14.40
N VAL A 132 11.13 -0.15 -13.69
CA VAL A 132 10.90 0.19 -12.28
C VAL A 132 12.01 -0.37 -11.40
N PHE A 133 12.31 -1.67 -11.52
CA PHE A 133 13.30 -2.34 -10.69
C PHE A 133 14.74 -1.93 -11.01
N ALA A 134 15.04 -1.61 -12.28
CA ALA A 134 16.35 -1.04 -12.67
C ALA A 134 16.66 0.29 -11.95
N ARG A 135 15.63 1.01 -11.49
CA ARG A 135 15.75 2.25 -10.70
C ARG A 135 15.71 2.03 -9.20
N ASP A 136 15.70 0.78 -8.76
CA ASP A 136 15.61 0.42 -7.36
C ASP A 136 14.33 0.94 -6.68
N LEU A 137 13.22 1.01 -7.43
CA LEU A 137 11.89 1.29 -6.91
C LEU A 137 11.18 -0.02 -6.54
N ALA A 138 10.38 0.00 -5.48
CA ALA A 138 9.46 -1.11 -5.17
C ALA A 138 8.25 -1.11 -6.11
N TYR A 139 7.54 -2.23 -6.18
CA TYR A 139 6.22 -2.30 -6.82
C TYR A 139 5.16 -2.73 -5.81
N ASP A 140 4.13 -1.90 -5.62
CA ASP A 140 3.02 -2.20 -4.75
C ASP A 140 1.95 -2.99 -5.52
N LEU A 141 1.62 -4.19 -5.02
CA LEU A 141 0.63 -5.10 -5.57
C LEU A 141 -0.75 -4.81 -4.98
N LEU A 142 -1.55 -4.01 -5.68
CA LEU A 142 -2.96 -3.79 -5.37
C LEU A 142 -3.84 -4.78 -6.16
N VAL A 143 -4.11 -5.92 -5.52
CA VAL A 143 -4.79 -7.08 -6.11
C VAL A 143 -5.86 -7.61 -5.16
N ARG A 144 -6.79 -8.41 -5.69
CA ARG A 144 -7.70 -9.27 -4.93
C ARG A 144 -7.27 -10.73 -5.12
N THR A 145 -7.99 -11.66 -4.49
CA THR A 145 -7.75 -13.11 -4.64
C THR A 145 -7.64 -13.55 -6.10
N ARG A 146 -8.43 -12.94 -7.00
CA ARG A 146 -8.47 -13.26 -8.43
C ARG A 146 -7.12 -13.06 -9.11
N GLU A 147 -6.42 -11.95 -8.83
CA GLU A 147 -5.15 -11.57 -9.50
C GLU A 147 -3.89 -12.08 -8.76
N LEU A 148 -4.04 -12.69 -7.58
CA LEU A 148 -2.88 -13.26 -6.87
C LEU A 148 -2.02 -14.25 -7.71
N PRO A 149 -2.54 -15.08 -8.64
CA PRO A 149 -1.71 -15.96 -9.46
C PRO A 149 -0.75 -15.18 -10.36
N SER A 150 -1.22 -14.11 -10.99
CA SER A 150 -0.39 -13.26 -11.83
C SER A 150 0.62 -12.47 -11.00
N ALA A 151 0.23 -12.04 -9.78
CA ALA A 151 1.16 -11.45 -8.82
C ALA A 151 2.25 -12.42 -8.37
N ILE A 152 1.91 -13.68 -8.06
CA ILE A 152 2.86 -14.74 -7.67
C ILE A 152 3.86 -15.00 -8.80
N ALA A 153 3.36 -15.24 -10.02
CA ALA A 153 4.22 -15.51 -11.18
C ALA A 153 5.15 -14.32 -11.48
N THR A 154 4.65 -13.10 -11.33
CA THR A 154 5.47 -11.88 -11.47
C THR A 154 6.54 -11.78 -10.38
N ALA A 155 6.18 -12.00 -9.11
CA ALA A 155 7.14 -11.97 -8.02
C ALA A 155 8.26 -13.02 -8.19
N GLN A 156 7.92 -14.21 -8.71
CA GLN A 156 8.87 -15.27 -9.05
C GLN A 156 9.77 -14.91 -10.24
N ALA A 157 9.25 -14.18 -11.23
CA ALA A 157 10.03 -13.73 -12.39
C ALA A 157 11.09 -12.68 -12.02
N PHE A 158 10.87 -11.91 -10.95
CA PHE A 158 11.79 -10.89 -10.45
C PHE A 158 12.27 -11.16 -9.01
N PRO A 159 13.04 -12.24 -8.75
CA PRO A 159 13.38 -12.67 -7.39
C PRO A 159 14.26 -11.66 -6.62
N GLN A 160 14.88 -10.70 -7.31
CA GLN A 160 15.69 -9.62 -6.72
C GLN A 160 14.94 -8.31 -6.51
N ALA A 161 13.74 -8.18 -7.09
CA ALA A 161 12.91 -6.99 -6.94
C ALA A 161 12.25 -6.94 -5.56
N ARG A 162 11.73 -5.76 -5.19
CA ARG A 162 10.94 -5.61 -3.96
C ARG A 162 9.49 -5.38 -4.34
N PHE A 163 8.65 -6.27 -3.83
CA PHE A 163 7.20 -6.15 -3.96
C PHE A 163 6.58 -5.87 -2.60
N VAL A 164 5.49 -5.10 -2.58
CA VAL A 164 4.70 -4.88 -1.36
C VAL A 164 3.24 -5.19 -1.65
N LEU A 165 2.71 -6.23 -1.04
CA LEU A 165 1.29 -6.58 -1.14
C LEU A 165 0.47 -5.58 -0.32
N ASP A 166 -0.45 -4.89 -1.00
CA ASP A 166 -1.41 -4.00 -0.36
C ASP A 166 -2.51 -4.79 0.36
N HIS A 167 -2.90 -4.32 1.54
CA HIS A 167 -4.08 -4.77 2.30
C HIS A 167 -4.23 -6.29 2.47
N ALA A 168 -3.12 -7.00 2.68
CA ALA A 168 -3.11 -8.48 2.71
C ALA A 168 -3.78 -9.17 1.52
N GLY A 169 -3.78 -8.53 0.33
CA GLY A 169 -4.45 -9.04 -0.85
C GLY A 169 -5.98 -9.03 -0.75
N LYS A 170 -6.53 -8.12 0.07
CA LYS A 170 -7.98 -7.91 0.26
C LYS A 170 -8.72 -9.20 0.61
N PRO A 171 -8.46 -9.81 1.79
CA PRO A 171 -9.19 -10.99 2.24
C PRO A 171 -10.71 -10.72 2.22
N PRO A 172 -11.56 -11.69 1.85
CA PRO A 172 -13.01 -11.54 1.89
C PRO A 172 -13.54 -11.66 3.33
N ILE A 173 -13.23 -10.67 4.18
CA ILE A 173 -13.51 -10.71 5.63
C ILE A 173 -15.02 -10.71 5.89
N ALA A 174 -15.78 -9.89 5.15
CA ALA A 174 -17.24 -9.86 5.26
C ALA A 174 -17.91 -11.22 4.99
N ASP A 175 -17.28 -12.07 4.17
CA ASP A 175 -17.77 -13.41 3.83
C ASP A 175 -17.23 -14.51 4.77
N GLY A 176 -16.45 -14.14 5.80
CA GLY A 176 -15.84 -15.07 6.75
C GLY A 176 -14.49 -15.66 6.33
N GLY A 177 -13.91 -15.16 5.23
CA GLY A 177 -12.62 -15.62 4.70
C GLY A 177 -12.72 -16.64 3.57
N SER A 178 -11.56 -17.07 3.05
CA SER A 178 -11.47 -18.01 1.93
C SER A 178 -10.17 -18.81 1.99
N ASP A 179 -10.26 -20.13 1.84
CA ASP A 179 -9.08 -21.03 1.73
C ASP A 179 -8.26 -20.68 0.48
N GLU A 180 -8.92 -20.27 -0.60
CA GLU A 180 -8.24 -19.86 -1.84
C GLU A 180 -7.37 -18.62 -1.62
N TRP A 181 -7.88 -17.62 -0.89
CA TRP A 181 -7.09 -16.47 -0.48
C TRP A 181 -5.92 -16.91 0.40
N ALA A 182 -6.19 -17.75 1.41
CA ALA A 182 -5.18 -18.19 2.37
C ALA A 182 -4.01 -18.93 1.68
N ASP A 183 -4.32 -19.85 0.76
CA ASP A 183 -3.33 -20.61 0.01
C ASP A 183 -2.52 -19.73 -0.94
N ARG A 184 -3.16 -18.77 -1.62
CA ARG A 184 -2.48 -17.83 -2.52
C ARG A 184 -1.59 -16.86 -1.76
N ILE A 185 -1.99 -16.40 -0.58
CA ILE A 185 -1.15 -15.60 0.33
C ILE A 185 0.09 -16.39 0.76
N LYS A 186 -0.07 -17.66 1.11
CA LYS A 186 1.06 -18.54 1.46
C LYS A 186 2.02 -18.70 0.28
N ALA A 187 1.49 -18.91 -0.93
CA ALA A 187 2.30 -19.04 -2.15
C ALA A 187 3.07 -17.75 -2.48
N LEU A 188 2.43 -16.59 -2.37
CA LEU A 188 3.08 -15.29 -2.60
C LEU A 188 4.17 -15.02 -1.56
N ALA A 189 3.89 -15.29 -0.28
CA ALA A 189 4.87 -15.12 0.79
C ALA A 189 6.12 -15.99 0.59
N ALA A 190 5.98 -17.18 -0.01
CA ALA A 190 7.07 -18.10 -0.32
C ALA A 190 8.06 -17.57 -1.38
N CYS A 191 7.72 -16.51 -2.13
CA CYS A 191 8.65 -15.87 -3.07
C CYS A 191 9.81 -15.17 -2.35
N GLY A 192 9.67 -14.84 -1.06
CA GLY A 192 10.73 -14.28 -0.21
C GLY A 192 11.06 -12.80 -0.44
N ASN A 193 10.66 -12.24 -1.59
CA ASN A 193 10.91 -10.87 -2.02
C ASN A 193 9.69 -9.94 -1.91
N VAL A 194 8.67 -10.39 -1.16
CA VAL A 194 7.38 -9.69 -1.00
C VAL A 194 7.17 -9.34 0.47
N TRP A 195 6.91 -8.06 0.76
CA TRP A 195 6.38 -7.55 2.03
C TRP A 195 4.85 -7.48 1.97
N CYS A 196 4.19 -7.48 3.11
CA CYS A 196 2.74 -7.40 3.20
C CYS A 196 2.32 -6.26 4.12
N LYS A 197 1.46 -5.37 3.62
CA LYS A 197 0.81 -4.36 4.45
C LYS A 197 -0.36 -4.97 5.22
N ILE A 198 -0.36 -4.74 6.53
CA ILE A 198 -1.49 -4.89 7.43
C ILE A 198 -2.19 -3.54 7.46
N SER A 199 -3.07 -3.33 6.49
CA SER A 199 -3.83 -2.08 6.26
C SER A 199 -5.14 -2.41 5.53
N GLY A 200 -6.10 -1.49 5.48
CA GLY A 200 -7.34 -1.63 4.69
C GLY A 200 -8.26 -2.81 5.07
N LEU A 201 -7.97 -3.55 6.14
CA LEU A 201 -8.73 -4.76 6.49
C LEU A 201 -10.15 -4.44 6.97
N ALA A 202 -10.34 -3.35 7.70
CA ALA A 202 -11.66 -2.95 8.21
C ALA A 202 -12.66 -2.66 7.08
N THR A 203 -12.19 -2.14 5.94
CA THR A 203 -13.02 -1.86 4.76
C THR A 203 -13.32 -3.10 3.90
N GLU A 204 -12.62 -4.22 4.14
CA GLU A 204 -12.97 -5.53 3.57
C GLU A 204 -13.89 -6.35 4.51
N ALA A 205 -14.09 -5.86 5.74
CA ALA A 205 -15.08 -6.38 6.68
C ALA A 205 -16.43 -5.68 6.49
N ALA A 206 -17.44 -6.08 7.28
CA ALA A 206 -18.64 -5.27 7.43
C ALA A 206 -18.27 -3.96 8.16
N TRP A 207 -18.38 -2.81 7.50
CA TRP A 207 -17.82 -1.52 7.98
C TRP A 207 -18.30 -1.09 9.37
N GLY A 208 -19.49 -1.53 9.80
CA GLY A 208 -20.04 -1.27 11.13
C GLY A 208 -19.94 -2.43 12.13
N ASP A 209 -19.38 -3.58 11.75
CA ASP A 209 -19.26 -4.78 12.58
C ASP A 209 -17.88 -5.44 12.40
N TRP A 210 -16.85 -4.74 12.87
CA TRP A 210 -15.48 -5.25 12.92
C TRP A 210 -14.79 -4.78 14.21
N ASP A 211 -13.79 -5.54 14.65
CA ASP A 211 -12.89 -5.20 15.74
C ASP A 211 -11.57 -5.94 15.59
N ALA A 212 -10.64 -5.76 16.52
CA ALA A 212 -9.36 -6.47 16.51
C ALA A 212 -9.52 -8.00 16.55
N GLU A 213 -10.52 -8.54 17.24
CA GLU A 213 -10.72 -9.99 17.36
C GLU A 213 -11.16 -10.61 16.04
N ARG A 214 -12.03 -9.92 15.30
CA ARG A 214 -12.51 -10.33 13.97
C ARG A 214 -11.45 -10.18 12.89
N LEU A 215 -10.57 -9.19 12.99
CA LEU A 215 -9.45 -9.01 12.06
C LEU A 215 -8.30 -9.99 12.34
N PHE A 216 -8.12 -10.41 13.59
CA PHE A 216 -6.96 -11.18 14.02
C PHE A 216 -6.69 -12.47 13.23
N PRO A 217 -7.67 -13.31 12.85
CA PRO A 217 -7.41 -14.52 12.07
C PRO A 217 -6.67 -14.25 10.74
N PHE A 218 -7.03 -13.16 10.06
CA PHE A 218 -6.40 -12.76 8.80
C PHE A 218 -4.99 -12.23 9.03
N VAL A 219 -4.80 -11.39 10.05
CA VAL A 219 -3.48 -10.87 10.44
C VAL A 219 -2.55 -12.01 10.87
N GLN A 220 -3.07 -12.98 11.64
CA GLN A 220 -2.31 -14.14 12.10
C GLN A 220 -1.87 -15.03 10.93
N HIS A 221 -2.75 -15.28 9.95
CA HIS A 221 -2.41 -16.06 8.76
C HIS A 221 -1.30 -15.38 7.96
N VAL A 222 -1.43 -14.08 7.70
CA VAL A 222 -0.43 -13.29 6.99
C VAL A 222 0.91 -13.30 7.74
N ALA A 223 0.90 -13.08 9.05
CA ALA A 223 2.11 -13.11 9.86
C ALA A 223 2.79 -14.48 9.85
N THR A 224 2.02 -15.56 9.88
CA THR A 224 2.55 -16.93 9.79
C THR A 224 3.22 -17.18 8.44
N CYS A 225 2.66 -16.64 7.35
CA CYS A 225 3.20 -16.85 6.00
C CYS A 225 4.42 -15.96 5.70
N PHE A 226 4.35 -14.67 6.04
CA PHE A 226 5.38 -13.70 5.70
C PHE A 226 6.54 -13.67 6.69
N GLY A 227 6.27 -13.99 7.96
CA GLY A 227 7.20 -13.78 9.06
C GLY A 227 7.27 -12.32 9.50
N GLU A 228 7.88 -12.09 10.67
CA GLU A 228 7.86 -10.78 11.34
C GLU A 228 8.64 -9.67 10.62
N ASP A 229 9.59 -10.02 9.75
CA ASP A 229 10.44 -9.06 9.02
C ASP A 229 9.78 -8.50 7.75
N ARG A 230 8.57 -8.98 7.42
CA ARG A 230 7.90 -8.64 6.15
C ARG A 230 6.48 -8.10 6.32
N LEU A 231 6.11 -7.70 7.54
CA LEU A 231 4.81 -7.05 7.82
C LEU A 231 5.00 -5.54 7.88
N ILE A 232 4.07 -4.76 7.35
CA ILE A 232 4.10 -3.29 7.39
C ILE A 232 2.74 -2.78 7.87
N PHE A 233 2.71 -1.95 8.91
CA PHE A 233 1.47 -1.25 9.29
C PHE A 233 1.14 -0.15 8.26
N GLY A 234 -0.14 0.00 7.93
CA GLY A 234 -0.65 1.17 7.23
C GLY A 234 -2.08 1.50 7.65
N SER A 235 -2.44 2.77 7.70
CA SER A 235 -3.78 3.20 8.11
C SER A 235 -4.81 3.02 7.01
N ASP A 236 -4.39 3.14 5.75
CA ASP A 236 -5.28 3.30 4.59
C ASP A 236 -6.16 4.56 4.69
N TRP A 237 -5.72 5.56 5.47
CA TRP A 237 -6.41 6.84 5.56
C TRP A 237 -6.32 7.59 4.23
N PRO A 238 -7.39 8.29 3.78
CA PRO A 238 -8.71 8.45 4.39
C PRO A 238 -9.73 7.35 4.07
N VAL A 239 -9.41 6.34 3.25
CA VAL A 239 -10.34 5.25 2.90
C VAL A 239 -10.85 4.55 4.16
N CYS A 240 -9.98 4.37 5.15
CA CYS A 240 -10.33 3.76 6.43
C CYS A 240 -11.52 4.43 7.13
N LEU A 241 -11.80 5.72 6.87
CA LEU A 241 -12.90 6.49 7.48
C LEU A 241 -14.29 5.95 7.13
N LEU A 242 -14.39 5.07 6.13
CA LEU A 242 -15.61 4.33 5.82
C LEU A 242 -15.97 3.31 6.91
N ALA A 243 -14.97 2.80 7.62
CA ALA A 243 -15.12 1.75 8.64
C ALA A 243 -14.75 2.23 10.05
N GLY A 244 -13.87 3.24 10.18
CA GLY A 244 -13.50 3.81 11.48
C GLY A 244 -12.48 4.93 11.40
N SER A 245 -12.31 5.66 12.51
CA SER A 245 -11.30 6.71 12.62
C SER A 245 -9.89 6.15 12.53
N TYR A 246 -8.92 7.02 12.21
CA TYR A 246 -7.49 6.67 12.17
C TYR A 246 -7.03 5.95 13.46
N GLY A 247 -7.46 6.45 14.63
CA GLY A 247 -7.07 5.90 15.92
C GLY A 247 -7.67 4.52 16.20
N GLU A 248 -8.93 4.31 15.81
CA GLU A 248 -9.60 2.99 15.94
C GLU A 248 -8.90 1.95 15.06
N ILE A 249 -8.59 2.31 13.80
CA ILE A 249 -7.92 1.44 12.84
C ILE A 249 -6.50 1.09 13.33
N LYS A 250 -5.71 2.10 13.71
CA LYS A 250 -4.37 1.88 14.27
C LYS A 250 -4.44 1.00 15.51
N GLY A 251 -5.32 1.32 16.46
CA GLY A 251 -5.44 0.60 17.73
C GLY A 251 -5.80 -0.87 17.52
N ALA A 252 -6.72 -1.18 16.61
CA ALA A 252 -7.12 -2.55 16.32
C ALA A 252 -6.00 -3.37 15.66
N LEU A 253 -5.32 -2.80 14.65
CA LEU A 253 -4.21 -3.47 13.98
C LEU A 253 -2.98 -3.62 14.88
N GLU A 254 -2.72 -2.62 15.73
CA GLU A 254 -1.69 -2.69 16.76
C GLU A 254 -1.99 -3.80 17.78
N ALA A 255 -3.23 -3.93 18.24
CA ALA A 255 -3.65 -5.02 19.13
C ALA A 255 -3.45 -6.40 18.49
N CYS A 256 -3.76 -6.55 17.19
CA CYS A 256 -3.50 -7.78 16.45
C CYS A 256 -2.01 -8.12 16.41
N LEU A 257 -1.16 -7.15 16.06
CA LEU A 257 0.28 -7.34 15.96
C LEU A 257 0.92 -7.60 17.33
N MET A 258 0.46 -6.93 18.38
CA MET A 258 0.91 -7.16 19.75
C MET A 258 0.59 -8.57 20.24
N LYS A 259 -0.56 -9.14 19.84
CA LYS A 259 -0.95 -10.52 20.17
C LYS A 259 -0.03 -11.56 19.49
N LEU A 260 0.62 -11.21 18.39
CA LEU A 260 1.65 -12.04 17.74
C LEU A 260 3.02 -11.90 18.41
N GLY A 261 3.32 -10.72 18.96
CA GLY A 261 4.48 -10.47 19.80
C GLY A 261 4.95 -9.01 19.75
N PRO A 262 5.57 -8.49 20.83
CA PRO A 262 6.05 -7.10 20.85
C PRO A 262 7.03 -6.77 19.72
N GLN A 263 7.91 -7.72 19.38
CA GLN A 263 8.88 -7.56 18.29
C GLN A 263 8.21 -7.50 16.92
N VAL A 264 7.17 -8.29 16.68
CA VAL A 264 6.37 -8.25 15.44
C VAL A 264 5.74 -6.88 15.25
N ARG A 265 5.11 -6.34 16.31
CA ARG A 265 4.55 -4.99 16.29
C ARG A 265 5.64 -3.94 16.05
N GLU A 266 6.75 -3.98 16.77
CA GLU A 266 7.81 -2.98 16.62
C GLU A 266 8.37 -2.95 15.20
N LYS A 267 8.65 -4.13 14.62
CA LYS A 267 9.13 -4.26 13.25
C LYS A 267 8.12 -3.74 12.22
N ALA A 268 6.85 -4.15 12.38
CA ALA A 268 5.78 -3.78 11.45
C ALA A 268 5.51 -2.27 11.39
N PHE A 269 5.67 -1.58 12.52
CA PHE A 269 5.43 -0.14 12.62
C PHE A 269 6.62 0.72 12.20
N GLY A 270 7.75 0.16 11.74
CA GLY A 270 8.93 0.97 11.41
C GLY A 270 9.88 0.31 10.44
N VAL A 271 10.82 -0.49 10.96
CA VAL A 271 11.99 -0.98 10.21
C VAL A 271 11.63 -1.78 8.96
N ASN A 272 10.49 -2.47 8.94
CA ASN A 272 10.07 -3.25 7.79
C ASN A 272 9.67 -2.35 6.60
N ALA A 273 9.00 -1.22 6.85
CA ALA A 273 8.70 -0.24 5.81
C ALA A 273 9.98 0.40 5.27
N MET A 274 10.92 0.70 6.16
CA MET A 274 12.23 1.25 5.79
C MET A 274 13.01 0.27 4.89
N ALA A 275 12.98 -1.03 5.20
CA ALA A 275 13.62 -2.07 4.40
C ALA A 275 12.94 -2.26 3.03
N ALA A 276 11.61 -2.36 2.99
CA ALA A 276 10.85 -2.56 1.76
C ALA A 276 11.04 -1.42 0.76
N TYR A 277 11.00 -0.17 1.24
CA TYR A 277 11.06 1.02 0.41
C TYR A 277 12.43 1.69 0.34
N ARG A 278 13.45 1.12 1.00
CA ARG A 278 14.81 1.71 1.12
C ARG A 278 14.77 3.18 1.54
N LEU A 279 13.95 3.48 2.54
CA LEU A 279 13.77 4.85 3.01
C LEU A 279 15.11 5.39 3.53
N ALA A 280 15.47 6.59 3.08
CA ALA A 280 16.64 7.30 3.58
C ALA A 280 16.37 7.67 5.05
N VAL A 281 17.10 7.03 5.97
CA VAL A 281 17.05 7.42 7.38
C VAL A 281 17.84 8.70 7.50
N ALA A 282 17.17 9.81 7.81
CA ALA A 282 17.88 11.01 8.25
C ALA A 282 18.63 10.66 9.53
N SER A 283 19.95 10.57 9.44
CA SER A 283 20.87 10.51 10.59
C SER A 283 20.89 11.81 11.37
#